data_AF-A0A1G2DDN9-F1
#
_entry.id   AF-A0A1G2DDN9-F1
#
_cell.length_a   1.000
_cell.length_b   1.000
_cell.length_c   1.000
_cell.angle_alpha   90.00
_cell.angle_beta   90.00
_cell.angle_gamma   90.00
#
_symmetry.space_group_name_H-M   'P 1'
#
loop_
_entity.id
_entity.type
_entity.pdbx_description
1 polymer ?
#
loop_
_entity_poly.entity_id
_entity_poly.type
_entity_poly.pdbx_seq_one_letter_code
_entity_poly.pdbx_strand_id
1 'polypeptide(L)'
;MRKIKIIFVSITALFFVAARTVFANGGGGTPENTTFTLSSPLKDIGGIPALINALITNIVLPLGVSVATIAIIYAGFLYVKAAGNENEVKKVHGIIWWTLVGTAVLLGASVIARLIEGTINQLRS
;
A
#
# COMPACT_ATOMS: atom_id res chain seq x y z
N MET A 1 26.64 19.02 5.58
CA MET A 1 26.24 18.23 4.38
C MET A 1 26.60 16.73 4.46
N ARG A 2 27.80 16.35 4.96
CA ARG A 2 28.19 14.92 5.03
C ARG A 2 27.34 14.09 6.01
N LYS A 3 26.98 14.63 7.18
CA LYS A 3 26.20 13.91 8.20
C LYS A 3 24.74 13.66 7.80
N ILE A 4 24.12 14.56 7.03
CA ILE A 4 22.75 14.41 6.54
C ILE A 4 22.63 13.29 5.49
N LYS A 5 23.66 13.11 4.65
CA LYS A 5 23.70 12.02 3.65
C LYS A 5 23.79 10.64 4.32
N ILE A 6 24.52 10.52 5.43
CA ILE A 6 24.67 9.27 6.18
C ILE A 6 23.34 8.87 6.84
N ILE A 7 22.61 9.83 7.42
CA ILE A 7 21.30 9.59 8.03
C ILE A 7 20.27 9.12 6.98
N PHE A 8 20.26 9.77 5.80
CA PHE A 8 19.35 9.39 4.71
C PHE A 8 19.65 7.99 4.16
N VAL A 9 20.93 7.64 4.00
CA VAL A 9 21.37 6.29 3.58
C VAL A 9 21.00 5.25 4.63
N SER A 10 21.13 5.56 5.93
CA SER A 10 20.77 4.64 7.02
C SER A 10 19.25 4.39 7.10
N ILE A 11 18.41 5.41 6.92
CA ILE A 11 16.94 5.25 6.87
C ILE A 11 16.52 4.41 5.66
N THR A 12 17.16 4.61 4.51
CA THR A 12 16.88 3.84 3.30
C THR A 12 17.32 2.38 3.46
N ALA A 13 18.47 2.14 4.09
CA ALA A 13 18.95 0.80 4.41
C ALA A 13 18.05 0.09 5.43
N LEU A 14 17.55 0.81 6.44
CA LEU A 14 16.60 0.26 7.42
C LEU A 14 15.28 -0.15 6.76
N PHE A 15 14.79 0.66 5.81
CA PHE A 15 13.60 0.31 5.03
C PHE A 15 13.81 -0.93 4.16
N PHE A 16 15.01 -1.10 3.59
CA PHE A 16 15.36 -2.27 2.76
C PHE A 16 15.56 -3.55 3.60
N VAL A 17 16.11 -3.44 4.81
CA VAL A 17 16.25 -4.56 5.76
C VAL A 17 14.90 -4.94 6.37
N ALA A 18 14.05 -3.97 6.73
CA ALA A 18 12.70 -4.24 7.21
C ALA A 18 11.82 -4.87 6.11
N ALA A 19 11.95 -4.43 4.86
CA ALA A 19 11.28 -5.06 3.72
C ALA A 19 11.70 -6.53 3.54
N ARG A 20 12.98 -6.87 3.80
CA ARG A 20 13.45 -8.26 3.81
C ARG A 20 12.76 -9.10 4.90
N THR A 21 12.50 -8.54 6.08
CA THR A 21 11.79 -9.28 7.15
C THR A 21 10.29 -9.42 6.91
N VAL A 22 9.69 -8.56 6.06
CA VAL A 22 8.26 -8.66 5.69
C VAL A 22 8.04 -9.69 4.56
N PHE A 23 9.07 -10.04 3.79
CA PHE A 23 9.05 -11.15 2.85
C PHE A 23 9.85 -12.35 3.40
N ALA A 24 9.13 -13.37 3.90
CA ALA A 24 9.61 -14.67 4.37
C ALA A 24 10.33 -14.70 5.74
N ASN A 25 9.54 -14.75 6.82
CA ASN A 25 9.95 -15.41 8.05
C ASN A 25 9.83 -16.94 7.89
N GLY A 26 10.83 -17.56 7.26
CA GLY A 26 11.09 -19.00 7.35
C GLY A 26 12.11 -19.25 8.46
N GLY A 27 11.67 -19.12 9.72
CA GLY A 27 12.49 -19.41 10.89
C GLY A 27 12.98 -20.86 10.85
N GLY A 28 14.30 -21.05 10.99
CA GLY A 28 14.93 -22.35 10.98
C GLY A 28 14.48 -23.23 12.15
N GLY A 29 14.02 -24.44 11.82
CA GLY A 29 13.68 -25.49 12.77
C GLY A 29 13.36 -26.79 12.05
N THR A 30 14.32 -27.73 12.06
CA THR A 30 14.27 -29.19 11.82
C THR A 30 13.60 -29.76 10.54
N PRO A 31 14.21 -30.78 9.90
CA PRO A 31 13.70 -31.36 8.66
C PRO A 31 12.52 -32.30 8.95
N GLU A 32 11.31 -31.76 8.97
CA GLU A 32 10.11 -32.59 8.83
C GLU A 32 9.82 -32.81 7.34
N ASN A 33 9.49 -34.07 7.01
CA ASN A 33 9.12 -34.57 5.70
C ASN A 33 7.93 -33.77 5.14
N THR A 34 8.23 -32.62 4.55
CA THR A 34 7.24 -31.67 4.04
C THR A 34 6.94 -32.10 2.62
N THR A 35 5.82 -32.82 2.48
CA THR A 35 5.18 -33.04 1.19
C THR A 35 5.08 -31.68 0.51
N PHE A 36 5.87 -31.47 -0.55
CA PHE A 36 5.86 -30.23 -1.32
C PHE A 36 4.56 -30.22 -2.15
N THR A 37 3.45 -29.90 -1.49
CA THR A 37 2.23 -29.57 -2.19
C THR A 37 2.48 -28.20 -2.80
N LEU A 38 2.62 -28.14 -4.12
CA LEU A 38 2.42 -26.91 -4.87
C LEU A 38 0.95 -26.51 -4.72
N SER A 39 0.61 -25.92 -3.57
CA SER A 39 -0.61 -25.12 -3.46
C SER A 39 -0.48 -24.03 -4.51
N SER A 40 -1.26 -24.14 -5.58
CA SER A 40 -1.37 -23.09 -6.58
C SER A 40 -1.50 -21.75 -5.85
N PRO A 41 -0.71 -20.72 -6.18
CA PRO A 41 -0.82 -19.38 -5.57
C PRO A 41 -2.19 -18.73 -5.82
N LEU A 42 -3.04 -19.41 -6.59
CA LEU A 42 -4.46 -19.21 -6.82
C LEU A 42 -5.23 -20.29 -6.05
N LYS A 43 -5.19 -20.25 -4.72
CA LYS A 43 -5.90 -21.17 -3.83
C LYS A 43 -7.40 -21.18 -4.20
N ASP A 44 -7.93 -22.33 -4.64
CA ASP A 44 -9.35 -22.60 -4.91
C ASP A 44 -10.18 -21.38 -5.33
N ILE A 45 -9.82 -20.81 -6.47
CA ILE A 45 -10.58 -19.73 -7.10
C ILE A 45 -11.88 -20.32 -7.67
N GLY A 46 -12.95 -20.23 -6.89
CA GLY A 46 -14.33 -20.48 -7.34
C GLY A 46 -14.83 -19.47 -8.38
N GLY A 47 -14.06 -19.24 -9.44
CA GLY A 47 -14.34 -18.36 -10.57
C GLY A 47 -13.53 -17.05 -10.63
N ILE A 48 -13.68 -16.34 -11.75
CA ILE A 48 -13.17 -14.98 -12.01
C ILE A 48 -13.43 -13.96 -10.86
N PRO A 49 -14.57 -14.00 -10.14
CA PRO A 49 -14.81 -13.05 -9.04
C PRO A 49 -13.84 -13.20 -7.86
N ALA A 50 -13.46 -14.44 -7.52
CA ALA A 50 -12.52 -14.70 -6.43
C ALA A 50 -11.11 -14.21 -6.76
N LEU A 51 -10.72 -14.27 -8.04
CA LEU A 51 -9.47 -13.70 -8.54
C LEU A 51 -9.43 -12.19 -8.38
N ILE A 52 -10.50 -11.50 -8.78
CA ILE A 52 -10.59 -10.04 -8.70
C ILE A 52 -10.52 -9.59 -7.23
N ASN A 53 -11.24 -10.26 -6.32
CA ASN A 53 -11.18 -9.95 -4.90
C ASN A 53 -9.80 -10.22 -4.28
N ALA A 54 -9.14 -11.31 -4.67
CA ALA A 54 -7.80 -11.61 -4.20
C ALA A 54 -6.77 -10.58 -4.69
N LEU A 55 -6.87 -10.12 -5.94
CA LEU A 55 -5.98 -9.09 -6.49
C LEU A 55 -6.20 -7.73 -5.82
N ILE A 56 -7.46 -7.31 -5.66
CA ILE A 56 -7.76 -6.02 -5.02
C ILE A 56 -7.28 -6.02 -3.56
N THR A 57 -7.54 -7.10 -2.82
CA THR A 57 -7.22 -7.16 -1.40
C THR A 57 -5.72 -7.32 -1.14
N ASN A 58 -5.04 -8.18 -1.89
CA ASN A 58 -3.63 -8.50 -1.61
C ASN A 58 -2.63 -7.56 -2.30
N ILE A 59 -3.04 -6.84 -3.36
CA ILE A 59 -2.12 -6.02 -4.15
C ILE A 59 -2.56 -4.55 -4.12
N VAL A 60 -3.81 -4.26 -4.49
CA VAL A 60 -4.24 -2.87 -4.71
C VAL A 60 -4.35 -2.09 -3.41
N LEU A 61 -4.94 -2.66 -2.35
CA LEU A 61 -5.06 -2.00 -1.06
C LEU A 61 -3.70 -1.70 -0.39
N PRO A 62 -2.79 -2.66 -0.19
CA PRO A 62 -1.52 -2.38 0.48
C PRO A 62 -0.61 -1.45 -0.35
N LEU A 63 -0.61 -1.57 -1.68
CA LEU A 63 0.11 -0.62 -2.54
C LEU A 63 -0.52 0.77 -2.52
N GLY A 64 -1.84 0.86 -2.63
CA GLY A 64 -2.57 2.12 -2.65
C GLY A 64 -2.34 2.94 -1.38
N VAL A 65 -2.43 2.30 -0.21
CA VAL A 65 -2.17 2.96 1.09
C VAL A 65 -0.71 3.39 1.21
N SER A 66 0.24 2.57 0.75
CA SER A 66 1.67 2.91 0.77
C SER A 66 1.97 4.11 -0.14
N VAL A 67 1.44 4.13 -1.36
CA VAL A 67 1.62 5.23 -2.33
C VAL A 67 0.95 6.51 -1.81
N ALA A 68 -0.26 6.42 -1.25
CA ALA A 68 -0.94 7.57 -0.66
C ALA A 68 -0.10 8.21 0.47
N THR A 69 0.51 7.38 1.33
CA THR A 69 1.39 7.86 2.41
C THR A 69 2.58 8.63 1.86
N ILE A 70 3.26 8.08 0.85
CA ILE A 70 4.41 8.74 0.20
C ILE A 70 3.99 10.06 -0.45
N ALA A 71 2.83 10.09 -1.12
CA ALA A 71 2.31 11.29 -1.76
C ALA A 71 2.01 12.41 -0.75
N ILE A 72 1.43 12.08 0.41
CA ILE A 72 1.18 13.04 1.49
C ILE A 72 2.50 13.60 2.04
N ILE A 73 3.49 12.75 2.31
CA ILE A 73 4.82 13.19 2.78
C ILE A 73 5.48 14.10 1.75
N TYR A 74 5.42 13.75 0.47
CA TYR A 74 5.99 14.54 -0.62
C TYR A 74 5.32 15.92 -0.72
N ALA A 75 3.99 15.97 -0.66
CA ALA A 75 3.24 17.22 -0.69
C ALA A 75 3.57 18.11 0.52
N GLY A 76 3.72 17.52 1.71
CA GLY A 76 4.14 18.24 2.92
C GLY A 76 5.56 18.83 2.80
N PHE A 77 6.52 18.06 2.28
CA PHE A 77 7.87 18.56 2.04
C PHE A 77 7.90 19.70 1.01
N LEU A 78 7.12 19.56 -0.07
CA LEU A 78 7.00 20.59 -1.09
C LEU A 78 6.39 21.88 -0.51
N TYR A 79 5.41 21.76 0.41
CA TYR A 79 4.80 22.90 1.08
C TYR A 79 5.81 23.69 1.91
N VAL A 80 6.67 22.99 2.66
CA VAL A 80 7.74 23.62 3.46
C VAL A 80 8.79 24.26 2.54
N LYS A 81 9.13 23.62 1.42
CA LYS A 81 10.08 24.18 0.45
C LYS A 81 9.54 25.42 -0.28
N ALA A 82 8.25 25.42 -0.60
CA ALA A 82 7.58 26.51 -1.29
C ALA A 82 7.34 27.74 -0.41
N ALA A 83 7.56 27.63 0.91
CA ALA A 83 7.39 28.71 1.85
C ALA A 83 8.31 29.89 1.48
N GLY A 84 7.72 30.96 0.93
CA GLY A 84 8.42 32.15 0.46
C GLY A 84 8.11 32.56 -0.98
N ASN A 85 7.46 31.71 -1.78
CA ASN A 85 7.00 32.05 -3.13
C ASN A 85 5.52 31.68 -3.30
N GLU A 86 4.66 32.69 -3.45
CA GLU A 86 3.21 32.51 -3.57
C GLU A 86 2.81 31.60 -4.75
N ASN A 87 3.58 31.64 -5.84
CA ASN A 87 3.33 30.80 -7.02
C ASN A 87 3.59 29.32 -6.74
N GLU A 88 4.63 28.99 -5.97
CA GLU A 88 4.90 27.60 -5.60
C GLU A 88 3.87 27.08 -4.61
N VAL A 89 3.43 27.91 -3.65
CA VAL A 89 2.39 27.54 -2.68
C VAL A 89 1.06 27.21 -3.39
N LYS A 90 0.64 28.01 -4.38
CA LYS A 90 -0.55 27.71 -5.20
C LYS A 90 -0.44 26.37 -5.91
N LYS A 91 0.76 26.05 -6.43
CA LYS A 91 1.03 24.75 -7.06
C LYS A 91 0.94 23.59 -6.07
N VAL A 92 1.50 23.73 -4.86
CA VAL A 92 1.42 22.70 -3.82
C VAL A 92 -0.03 22.47 -3.39
N HIS A 93 -0.83 23.54 -3.30
CA HIS A 93 -2.24 23.43 -2.96
C HIS A 93 -3.01 22.53 -3.94
N GLY A 94 -2.72 22.65 -5.24
CA GLY A 94 -3.28 21.74 -6.26
C GLY A 94 -2.85 20.29 -6.06
N ILE A 95 -1.58 20.05 -5.69
CA ILE A 95 -1.06 18.70 -5.44
C ILE A 95 -1.72 18.06 -4.21
N ILE A 96 -1.94 18.84 -3.14
CA ILE A 96 -2.63 18.36 -1.94
C ILE A 96 -4.07 17.98 -2.28
N TRP A 97 -4.78 18.80 -3.06
CA TRP A 97 -6.13 18.47 -3.51
C TRP A 97 -6.19 17.15 -4.29
N TRP A 98 -5.29 16.96 -5.25
CA TRP A 98 -5.20 15.70 -6.00
C TRP A 98 -4.82 14.49 -5.12
N THR A 99 -3.94 14.69 -4.13
CA THR A 99 -3.56 13.65 -3.18
C THR A 99 -4.74 13.25 -2.28
N LEU A 100 -5.51 14.24 -1.83
CA LEU A 100 -6.70 14.01 -1.01
C LEU A 100 -7.77 13.27 -1.80
N VAL A 101 -8.01 13.66 -3.06
CA VAL A 101 -8.95 12.97 -3.95
C VAL A 101 -8.52 11.53 -4.20
N GLY A 102 -7.24 11.28 -4.50
CA GLY A 102 -6.74 9.91 -4.70
C GLY A 102 -6.92 9.02 -3.46
N THR A 103 -6.66 9.58 -2.28
CA THR A 103 -6.85 8.87 -1.00
C THR A 103 -8.34 8.63 -0.72
N ALA A 104 -9.19 9.62 -0.98
CA ALA A 104 -10.64 9.50 -0.82
C ALA A 104 -11.23 8.45 -1.76
N VAL A 105 -10.74 8.33 -3.00
CA VAL A 105 -11.16 7.29 -3.95
C VAL A 105 -10.74 5.90 -3.46
N LEU A 106 -9.51 5.73 -2.95
CA LEU A 106 -9.05 4.46 -2.36
C LEU A 106 -9.94 4.01 -1.20
N LEU A 107 -10.25 4.92 -0.28
CA LEU A 107 -11.12 4.64 0.86
C LEU A 107 -12.57 4.41 0.42
N GLY A 108 -13.10 5.27 -0.45
CA GLY A 108 -14.47 5.19 -0.97
C GLY A 108 -14.75 3.89 -1.72
N ALA A 109 -13.82 3.44 -2.55
CA ALA A 109 -13.92 2.16 -3.24
C ALA A 109 -14.06 0.99 -2.26
N SER A 110 -13.28 0.99 -1.17
CA SER A 110 -13.34 -0.07 -0.16
C SER A 110 -14.68 -0.09 0.60
N VAL A 111 -15.27 1.08 0.85
CA VAL A 111 -16.59 1.20 1.51
C VAL A 111 -17.69 0.68 0.59
N ILE A 112 -17.70 1.10 -0.68
CA ILE A 112 -18.70 0.66 -1.65
C ILE A 112 -18.62 -0.85 -1.87
N ALA A 113 -17.41 -1.42 -2.00
CA ALA A 113 -17.22 -2.85 -2.15
C ALA A 113 -17.85 -3.64 -0.99
N ARG A 114 -17.61 -3.22 0.26
CA ARG A 114 -18.19 -3.85 1.45
C ARG A 114 -19.72 -3.75 1.51
N LEU A 115 -20.29 -2.62 1.07
CA LEU A 115 -21.74 -2.46 1.00
C LEU A 115 -22.37 -3.42 0.00
N ILE A 116 -21.74 -3.61 -1.16
CA ILE A 116 -22.19 -4.57 -2.17
C ILE A 116 -22.09 -6.01 -1.63
N GLU A 117 -20.97 -6.38 -1.03
CA GLU A 117 -20.79 -7.70 -0.40
C GLU A 117 -21.84 -7.94 0.70
N GLY A 118 -22.10 -6.95 1.55
CA GLY A 118 -23.13 -7.02 2.58
C GLY A 118 -24.52 -7.26 1.99
N THR A 119 -24.86 -6.59 0.89
CA THR A 119 -26.16 -6.75 0.21
C THR A 119 -26.29 -8.11 -0.46
N ILE A 120 -25.23 -8.60 -1.11
CA ILE A 120 -25.21 -9.93 -1.74
C ILE A 120 -25.36 -11.04 -0.68
N ASN A 121 -24.69 -10.90 0.46
CA ASN A 121 -24.79 -11.87 1.55
C ASN A 121 -26.18 -11.88 2.20
N GLN A 122 -26.82 -10.72 2.33
CA GLN A 122 -28.21 -10.63 2.81
C GLN A 122 -29.21 -11.32 1.87
N LEU A 123 -28.98 -11.29 0.55
CA LEU A 123 -29.86 -11.94 -0.43
C LEU A 123 -29.58 -13.43 -0.63
N ARG A 124 -28.43 -13.93 -0.17
CA ARG A 124 -28.08 -15.37 -0.20
C ARG A 124 -28.55 -16.14 1.03
N SER A 125 -28.97 -15.43 2.09
CA SER A 125 -29.58 -16.01 3.30
C SER A 125 -31.10 -15.99 3.21
#